data_AF-A0A2I0P6F6-F1
#
_entry.id   AF-A0A2I0P6F6-F1
#
_cell.length_a   1.000
_cell.length_b   1.000
_cell.length_c   1.000
_cell.angle_alpha   90.00
_cell.angle_beta   90.00
_cell.angle_gamma   90.00
#
_symmetry.space_group_name_H-M   'P 1'
#
loop_
_entity.id
_entity.type
_entity.pdbx_description
1 polymer ?
#
loop_
_entity_poly.entity_id
_entity_poly.type
_entity_poly.pdbx_seq_one_letter_code
_entity_poly.pdbx_strand_id
1 'polypeptide(L)'
;MTETADLLADNGLGGGATALLPPAARATGTGNDAQTEEKIDREQLLAINSDLIRTLHRRISGRRFRANKHDGTRLAVARALVQAVVAHNQVLRDLEMEELERRIAALEETKK
;
A
#
# COMPACT_ATOMS: atom_id res chain seq x y z
N MET A 1 39.85 23.06 58.00
CA MET A 1 38.72 22.15 58.30
C MET A 1 38.72 21.12 57.19
N THR A 2 39.44 20.01 57.43
CA THR A 2 38.92 18.63 57.58
C THR A 2 38.48 18.02 56.25
N GLU A 3 39.34 17.24 55.60
CA GLU A 3 39.60 15.79 55.78
C GLU A 3 38.60 14.89 55.02
N THR A 4 39.20 14.10 54.14
CA THR A 4 38.84 12.78 53.57
C THR A 4 37.77 11.94 54.28
N ALA A 5 36.95 11.23 53.50
CA ALA A 5 36.77 9.77 53.63
C ALA A 5 35.86 9.20 52.53
N ASP A 6 36.41 8.30 51.71
CA ASP A 6 35.72 7.14 51.15
C ASP A 6 35.14 6.30 52.31
N LEU A 7 33.92 5.75 52.19
CA LEU A 7 33.56 4.46 52.79
C LEU A 7 32.25 3.88 52.20
N LEU A 8 32.47 2.75 51.54
CA LEU A 8 31.62 1.59 51.22
C LEU A 8 30.29 1.35 51.96
N ALA A 9 29.35 0.84 51.14
CA ALA A 9 28.35 -0.22 51.36
C ALA A 9 27.04 0.06 52.13
N ASP A 10 25.92 -0.08 51.41
CA ASP A 10 24.87 -1.00 51.86
C ASP A 10 24.17 -1.67 50.65
N ASN A 11 24.02 -2.98 50.76
CA ASN A 11 23.53 -3.89 49.73
C ASN A 11 22.02 -4.08 49.88
N GLY A 12 21.23 -3.37 49.07
CA GLY A 12 19.80 -3.66 48.87
C GLY A 12 19.57 -4.72 47.80
N LEU A 13 19.66 -6.00 48.18
CA LEU A 13 19.23 -7.15 47.38
C LEU A 13 17.72 -7.08 47.08
N GLY A 14 17.37 -6.58 45.89
CA GLY A 14 16.04 -6.71 45.29
C GLY A 14 16.04 -7.77 44.20
N GLY A 15 15.91 -9.04 44.59
CA GLY A 15 15.75 -10.16 43.67
C GLY A 15 14.43 -10.06 42.90
N GLY A 16 14.52 -9.90 41.59
CA GLY A 16 13.44 -10.08 40.63
C GLY A 16 14.02 -10.68 39.37
N ALA A 17 13.88 -11.98 39.22
CA ALA A 17 14.48 -12.79 38.17
C ALA A 17 14.27 -12.18 36.78
N THR A 18 15.37 -12.08 36.01
CA THR A 18 15.32 -11.98 34.56
C THR A 18 14.67 -13.26 34.03
N ALA A 19 13.35 -13.26 33.93
CA ALA A 19 12.62 -14.28 33.20
C ALA A 19 13.01 -14.12 31.73
N LEU A 20 13.88 -15.02 31.25
CA LEU A 20 14.09 -15.28 29.85
C LEU A 20 12.70 -15.53 29.22
N LEU A 21 12.26 -14.59 28.38
CA LEU A 21 11.13 -14.81 27.49
C LEU A 21 11.44 -16.07 26.66
N PRO A 22 10.53 -17.05 26.60
CA PRO A 22 10.71 -18.18 25.71
C PRO A 22 10.77 -17.67 24.26
N PRO A 23 11.58 -18.29 23.37
CA PRO A 23 11.56 -17.92 21.96
C PRO A 23 10.15 -18.19 21.45
N ALA A 24 9.38 -17.13 21.24
CA ALA A 24 8.08 -17.21 20.61
C ALA A 24 8.29 -17.98 19.31
N ALA A 25 7.70 -19.17 19.28
CA ALA A 25 7.73 -20.09 18.17
C ALA A 25 7.51 -19.28 16.89
N ARG A 26 8.45 -19.45 15.94
CA ARG A 26 8.35 -18.89 14.60
C ARG A 26 6.93 -19.18 14.08
N ALA A 27 6.10 -18.16 14.03
CA ALA A 27 4.95 -18.16 13.16
C ALA A 27 5.51 -18.02 11.75
N THR A 28 5.96 -19.14 11.17
CA THR A 28 5.92 -19.34 9.73
C THR A 28 4.45 -19.41 9.36
N GLY A 29 3.79 -18.25 9.39
CA GLY A 29 2.53 -18.02 8.72
C GLY A 29 2.85 -17.94 7.24
N THR A 30 3.08 -19.10 6.63
CA THR A 30 2.86 -19.31 5.21
C THR A 30 1.41 -18.99 4.96
N GLY A 31 1.14 -17.77 4.49
CA GLY A 31 -0.20 -17.24 4.39
C GLY A 31 -0.25 -16.10 3.39
N ASN A 32 0.31 -16.32 2.21
CA ASN A 32 -0.02 -15.56 1.01
C ASN A 32 0.10 -16.42 -0.27
N ASP A 33 0.06 -17.74 -0.12
CA ASP A 33 0.04 -18.65 -1.25
C ASP A 33 -1.41 -18.72 -1.74
N ALA A 34 -1.62 -18.25 -2.98
CA ALA A 34 -2.89 -18.19 -3.69
C ALA A 34 -3.84 -17.04 -3.30
N GLN A 35 -3.36 -15.79 -3.35
CA GLN A 35 -4.20 -14.80 -4.02
C GLN A 35 -4.18 -15.17 -5.49
N THR A 36 -5.25 -15.82 -5.98
CA THR A 36 -5.56 -15.78 -7.41
C THR A 36 -5.45 -14.32 -7.81
N GLU A 37 -4.46 -13.98 -8.65
CA GLU A 37 -4.31 -12.62 -9.16
C GLU A 37 -5.54 -12.33 -10.03
N GLU A 38 -6.60 -11.90 -9.39
CA GLU A 38 -7.80 -11.43 -10.04
C GLU A 38 -7.38 -10.21 -10.84
N LYS A 39 -7.33 -10.38 -12.17
CA LYS A 39 -6.97 -9.31 -13.08
C LYS A 39 -8.02 -8.22 -12.95
N ILE A 40 -7.55 -7.01 -12.68
CA ILE A 40 -8.44 -5.84 -12.63
C ILE A 40 -9.00 -5.60 -14.03
N ASP A 41 -10.31 -5.72 -14.17
CA ASP A 41 -11.01 -5.39 -15.41
C ASP A 41 -11.34 -3.88 -15.50
N ARG A 42 -11.98 -3.48 -16.61
CA ARG A 42 -12.30 -2.08 -16.88
C ARG A 42 -13.35 -1.51 -15.93
N GLU A 43 -14.31 -2.31 -15.50
CA GLU A 43 -15.37 -1.89 -14.58
C GLU A 43 -14.80 -1.68 -13.17
N GLN A 44 -13.94 -2.60 -12.73
CA GLN A 44 -13.20 -2.48 -11.47
C GLN A 44 -12.31 -1.23 -11.47
N LEU A 45 -11.60 -0.93 -12.56
CA LEU A 45 -10.83 0.31 -12.67
C LEU A 45 -11.71 1.57 -12.56
N LEU A 46 -12.88 1.56 -13.19
CA LEU A 46 -13.82 2.69 -13.11
C LEU A 46 -14.35 2.89 -11.68
N ALA A 47 -14.63 1.80 -10.97
CA ALA A 47 -15.02 1.85 -9.56
C ALA A 47 -13.92 2.45 -8.68
N ILE A 48 -12.68 1.95 -8.81
CA ILE A 48 -11.51 2.46 -8.07
C ILE A 48 -11.30 3.95 -8.34
N ASN A 49 -11.37 4.38 -9.61
CA ASN A 49 -11.26 5.79 -9.99
C ASN A 49 -12.37 6.64 -9.40
N SER A 50 -13.62 6.16 -9.46
CA SER A 50 -14.78 6.90 -8.94
C SER A 50 -14.63 7.16 -7.44
N ASP A 51 -14.17 6.17 -6.68
CA ASP A 51 -13.97 6.30 -5.25
C ASP A 51 -12.80 7.22 -4.90
N LEU A 52 -11.70 7.16 -5.66
CA LEU A 52 -10.58 8.09 -5.52
C LEU A 52 -11.03 9.54 -5.78
N ILE A 53 -11.76 9.77 -6.88
CA ILE A 53 -12.28 11.09 -7.25
C ILE A 53 -13.22 11.62 -6.17
N ARG A 54 -14.19 10.83 -5.70
CA ARG A 54 -15.11 11.23 -4.61
C ARG A 54 -14.36 11.61 -3.35
N THR A 55 -13.36 10.81 -2.99
CA THR A 55 -12.54 11.02 -1.79
C THR A 55 -11.76 12.33 -1.86
N LEU A 56 -11.14 12.62 -3.00
CA LEU A 56 -10.40 13.86 -3.21
C LEU A 56 -11.36 15.06 -3.30
N HIS A 57 -12.45 14.93 -4.06
CA HIS A 57 -13.46 15.97 -4.23
C HIS A 57 -14.08 16.40 -2.89
N ARG A 58 -14.54 15.45 -2.06
CA ARG A 58 -15.11 15.75 -0.73
C ARG A 58 -14.16 16.58 0.13
N ARG A 59 -12.85 16.35 -0.02
CA ARG A 59 -11.82 16.99 0.79
C ARG A 59 -11.52 18.43 0.35
N ILE A 60 -11.55 18.69 -0.95
CA ILE A 60 -11.26 20.03 -1.51
C ILE A 60 -12.51 20.91 -1.57
N SER A 61 -13.70 20.33 -1.68
CA SER A 61 -14.97 21.04 -1.83
C SER A 61 -15.62 21.47 -0.51
N GLY A 62 -14.93 21.31 0.61
CA GLY A 62 -15.39 21.82 1.90
C GLY A 62 -15.37 23.36 1.95
N ARG A 63 -16.15 23.96 2.87
CA ARG A 63 -16.27 25.44 3.01
C ARG A 63 -14.93 26.15 3.19
N ARG A 64 -13.94 25.49 3.79
CA ARG A 64 -12.54 25.95 3.89
C ARG A 64 -11.60 24.76 3.79
N PHE A 65 -10.55 24.89 2.97
CA PHE A 65 -9.49 23.89 2.93
C PHE A 65 -8.65 23.94 4.21
N ARG A 66 -8.32 22.77 4.76
CA ARG A 66 -7.44 22.61 5.92
C ARG A 66 -6.39 21.55 5.59
N ALA A 67 -5.14 21.97 5.49
CA ALA A 67 -4.02 21.06 5.29
C ALA A 67 -3.81 20.20 6.54
N ASN A 68 -3.60 18.90 6.34
CA ASN A 68 -3.22 17.97 7.39
C ASN A 68 -1.74 17.58 7.15
N LYS A 69 -0.97 17.35 8.23
CA LYS A 69 0.43 16.92 8.17
C LYS A 69 0.66 15.66 7.34
N HIS A 70 -0.36 14.81 7.19
CA HIS A 70 -0.29 13.58 6.40
C HIS A 70 -0.61 13.77 4.90
N ASP A 71 -0.92 15.00 4.47
CA ASP A 71 -1.37 15.25 3.10
C ASP A 71 -0.29 15.03 2.07
N GLY A 72 0.97 15.32 2.40
CA GLY A 72 2.10 15.08 1.51
C GLY A 72 2.20 13.60 1.14
N THR A 73 2.28 12.72 2.15
CA THR A 73 2.33 11.27 1.97
C THR A 73 1.08 10.76 1.25
N ARG A 74 -0.11 11.22 1.64
CA ARG A 74 -1.36 10.80 1.02
C ARG A 74 -1.46 11.21 -0.45
N LEU A 75 -1.03 12.42 -0.79
CA LEU A 75 -0.99 12.89 -2.18
C LEU A 75 0.05 12.13 -3.00
N ALA A 76 1.19 11.78 -2.42
CA ALA A 76 2.20 10.96 -3.11
C ALA A 76 1.63 9.58 -3.47
N VAL A 77 0.98 8.90 -2.51
CA VAL A 77 0.31 7.61 -2.74
C VAL A 77 -0.81 7.75 -3.78
N ALA A 78 -1.64 8.78 -3.67
CA ALA A 78 -2.72 9.02 -4.63
C ALA A 78 -2.19 9.24 -6.05
N ARG A 79 -1.09 10.00 -6.22
CA ARG A 79 -0.44 10.16 -7.53
C ARG A 79 0.10 8.85 -8.06
N ALA A 80 0.76 8.03 -7.22
CA ALA A 80 1.25 6.71 -7.62
C ALA A 80 0.10 5.81 -8.09
N LEU A 81 -1.03 5.80 -7.38
CA LEU A 81 -2.23 5.06 -7.77
C LEU A 81 -2.77 5.54 -9.12
N VAL A 82 -2.86 6.85 -9.35
CA VAL A 82 -3.29 7.41 -10.64
C VAL A 82 -2.37 6.95 -11.77
N GLN A 83 -1.05 6.95 -11.56
CA GLN A 83 -0.09 6.46 -12.56
C GLN A 83 -0.29 4.98 -12.88
N ALA A 84 -0.48 4.13 -11.86
CA ALA A 84 -0.77 2.72 -12.05
C ALA A 84 -2.07 2.48 -12.83
N VAL A 85 -3.12 3.25 -12.53
CA VAL A 85 -4.39 3.18 -13.25
C VAL A 85 -4.26 3.64 -14.71
N VAL A 86 -3.47 4.67 -14.98
CA VAL A 86 -3.19 5.13 -16.36
C VAL A 86 -2.45 4.03 -17.12
N ALA A 87 -1.41 3.44 -16.55
CA ALA A 87 -0.67 2.34 -17.17
C ALA A 87 -1.56 1.12 -17.45
N HIS A 88 -2.42 0.73 -16.50
CA HIS A 88 -3.34 -0.40 -16.70
C HIS A 88 -4.38 -0.12 -17.80
N ASN A 89 -4.89 1.11 -17.89
CA ASN A 89 -5.77 1.51 -18.99
C ASN A 89 -5.08 1.45 -20.36
N GLN A 90 -3.77 1.74 -20.44
CA GLN A 90 -3.02 1.60 -21.68
C GLN A 90 -2.94 0.12 -22.09
N VAL A 91 -2.55 -0.76 -21.17
CA VAL A 91 -2.50 -2.21 -21.42
C VAL A 91 -3.85 -2.76 -21.90
N LEU A 92 -4.96 -2.35 -21.27
CA LEU A 92 -6.30 -2.77 -21.71
C LEU A 92 -6.62 -2.29 -23.13
N ARG A 93 -6.27 -1.05 -23.48
CA ARG A 93 -6.48 -0.53 -24.84
C ARG A 93 -5.63 -1.29 -25.85
N ASP A 94 -4.38 -1.57 -25.53
CA ASP A 94 -3.48 -2.30 -26.42
C ASP A 94 -4.04 -3.70 -26.71
N LEU A 95 -4.53 -4.41 -25.69
CA LEU A 95 -5.21 -5.71 -25.85
C LEU A 95 -6.49 -5.61 -26.68
N GLU A 96 -7.31 -4.57 -26.48
CA GLU A 96 -8.51 -4.31 -27.29
C GLU A 96 -8.15 -4.05 -28.76
N MET A 97 -7.07 -3.30 -29.01
CA MET A 97 -6.58 -3.00 -30.36
C MET A 97 -6.06 -4.25 -31.07
N GLU A 98 -5.24 -5.07 -30.41
CA GLU A 98 -4.74 -6.34 -30.95
C GLU A 98 -5.90 -7.27 -31.36
N GLU A 99 -6.96 -7.32 -30.54
CA GLU A 99 -8.13 -8.13 -30.86
C GLU A 99 -8.90 -7.59 -32.07
N LEU A 100 -9.06 -6.27 -32.18
CA LEU A 100 -9.68 -5.66 -33.37
C LEU A 100 -8.87 -5.93 -34.64
N GLU A 101 -7.54 -5.83 -34.57
CA GLU A 101 -6.64 -6.13 -35.68
C GLU A 101 -6.78 -7.60 -36.13
N ARG A 102 -6.80 -8.54 -35.18
CA ARG A 102 -7.05 -9.97 -35.47
C ARG A 102 -8.38 -10.18 -36.20
N ARG A 103 -9.45 -9.54 -35.73
CA ARG A 103 -10.78 -9.66 -36.34
C ARG A 103 -10.84 -9.05 -37.73
N ILE A 104 -10.17 -7.92 -37.96
CA ILE A 104 -10.09 -7.29 -39.29
C ILE A 104 -9.33 -8.19 -40.26
N ALA A 105 -8.16 -8.71 -39.87
CA ALA A 105 -7.37 -9.61 -40.73
C ALA A 105 -8.17 -10.85 -41.17
N ALA A 106 -8.88 -11.49 -40.24
CA ALA A 106 -9.74 -12.64 -40.56
C ALA A 106 -10.86 -12.28 -41.56
N LEU A 107 -11.47 -11.10 -41.42
CA LEU A 107 -12.51 -10.63 -42.33
C LEU A 107 -11.95 -10.28 -43.73
N GLU A 108 -10.73 -9.74 -43.79
CA GLU A 108 -10.05 -9.43 -45.05
C GLU A 108 -9.61 -10.70 -45.80
N GLU A 109 -9.14 -11.72 -45.09
CA GLU A 109 -8.83 -13.03 -45.67
C GLU A 109 -10.08 -13.71 -46.23
N THR A 110 -11.23 -13.55 -45.57
CA THR A 110 -12.51 -14.13 -46.03
C THR A 110 -13.10 -13.38 -47.24
N LYS A 111 -12.68 -12.14 -47.49
CA LYS A 111 -13.09 -11.33 -48.64
C LYS A 111 -12.21 -11.49 -49.88
N LYS A 112 -11.04 -12.12 -49.76
CA LYS A 112 -10.19 -12.51 -50.88
C LYS A 112 -10.69 -13.80 -51.52
#